data_AF-A0AAE4R141-F1
#
_entry.id   AF-A0AAE4R141-F1
#
_cell.length_a   1.000
_cell.length_b   1.000
_cell.length_c   1.000
_cell.angle_alpha   90.00
_cell.angle_beta   90.00
_cell.angle_gamma   90.00
#
_symmetry.space_group_name_H-M   'P 1'
#
loop_
_entity.id
_entity.type
_entity.pdbx_description
1 polymer ?
#
loop_
_entity_poly.entity_id
_entity_poly.type
_entity_poly.pdbx_seq_one_letter_code
_entity_poly.pdbx_strand_id
1 'polypeptide(L)'
;MSAHFHHESHGNHPMSFIGFVSALGGFLSAALWLVHMASGNTGLAVLFAVVTVAAFGLTVSIFFTIGHRYHHSPVLPDNTADEKERYVRKYRG
;
A
#
# COMPACT_ATOMS: atom_id res chain seq x y z
N MET A 1 -23.08 13.39 -28.83
CA MET A 1 -21.75 13.57 -28.19
C MET A 1 -21.07 12.22 -28.15
N SER A 2 -19.98 12.03 -28.89
CA SER A 2 -19.20 10.79 -28.81
C SER A 2 -18.35 10.83 -27.55
N ALA A 3 -18.68 10.01 -26.55
CA ALA A 3 -17.87 9.87 -25.34
C ALA A 3 -16.59 9.12 -25.72
N HIS A 4 -15.51 9.85 -25.97
CA HIS A 4 -14.20 9.26 -26.15
C HIS A 4 -13.75 8.70 -24.80
N PHE A 5 -13.89 7.38 -24.60
CA PHE A 5 -13.36 6.72 -23.42
C PHE A 5 -11.84 6.76 -23.48
N HIS A 6 -11.25 7.73 -22.77
CA HIS A 6 -9.82 7.78 -22.54
C HIS A 6 -9.45 6.54 -21.71
N HIS A 7 -8.48 5.76 -22.19
CA HIS A 7 -7.92 4.66 -21.41
C HIS A 7 -7.18 5.26 -20.22
N GLU A 8 -7.82 5.26 -19.06
CA GLU A 8 -7.15 5.63 -17.80
C GLU A 8 -6.15 4.50 -17.51
N SER A 9 -4.86 4.82 -17.53
CA SER A 9 -3.81 3.87 -17.16
C SER A 9 -3.99 3.55 -15.67
N HIS A 10 -4.64 2.43 -15.39
CA HIS A 10 -5.04 2.04 -14.05
C HIS A 10 -3.80 1.81 -13.18
N GLY A 11 -3.70 2.58 -12.09
CA GLY A 11 -3.43 2.15 -10.71
C GLY A 11 -2.14 1.40 -10.34
N ASN A 12 -1.44 0.71 -11.25
CA ASN A 12 -0.32 -0.15 -10.91
C ASN A 12 0.95 0.67 -10.68
N HIS A 13 1.00 1.35 -9.53
CA HIS A 13 2.20 2.01 -9.08
C HIS A 13 3.18 0.92 -8.58
N PRO A 14 4.39 0.79 -9.14
CA PRO A 14 5.34 -0.26 -8.75
C PRO A 14 5.67 -0.23 -7.26
N MET A 15 5.61 0.95 -6.62
CA MET A 15 5.75 1.05 -5.16
C MET A 15 4.61 0.38 -4.40
N SER A 16 3.37 0.32 -4.91
CA SER A 16 2.27 -0.40 -4.25
C SER A 16 2.55 -1.90 -4.17
N PHE A 17 3.19 -2.46 -5.20
CA PHE A 17 3.66 -3.84 -5.17
C PHE A 17 4.76 -4.05 -4.13
N ILE A 18 5.74 -3.14 -4.05
CA ILE A 18 6.79 -3.17 -3.02
C ILE A 18 6.17 -3.07 -1.62
N GLY A 19 5.19 -2.19 -1.42
CA GLY A 19 4.45 -2.07 -0.16
C GLY A 19 3.72 -3.35 0.20
N PHE A 20 3.05 -3.99 -0.76
CA PHE A 20 2.38 -5.27 -0.54
C PHE A 20 3.35 -6.39 -0.16
N VAL A 21 4.44 -6.57 -0.90
CA VAL A 21 5.47 -7.58 -0.59
C VAL A 21 6.12 -7.30 0.77
N SER A 22 6.34 -6.02 1.10
CA SER A 22 6.85 -5.60 2.41
C SER A 22 5.88 -5.97 3.54
N ALA A 23 4.56 -5.83 3.33
CA ALA A 23 3.55 -6.27 4.29
C ALA A 23 3.61 -7.77 4.53
N LEU A 24 3.69 -8.58 3.46
CA LEU A 24 3.83 -10.04 3.56
C LEU A 24 5.10 -10.44 4.32
N GLY A 25 6.23 -9.79 4.01
CA GLY A 25 7.48 -9.97 4.74
C GLY A 25 7.38 -9.56 6.21
N GLY A 26 6.61 -8.51 6.52
CA GLY A 26 6.27 -8.08 7.88
C GLY A 26 5.53 -9.17 8.66
N PHE A 27 4.50 -9.78 8.07
CA PHE A 27 3.78 -10.89 8.71
C PHE A 27 4.65 -12.14 8.91
N LEU A 28 5.45 -12.51 7.91
CA LEU A 28 6.37 -13.64 8.01
C LEU A 28 7.41 -13.42 9.12
N SER A 29 8.03 -12.25 9.16
CA SER A 29 9.00 -11.90 10.21
C SER A 29 8.36 -11.84 11.59
N ALA A 30 7.11 -11.37 11.70
CA ALA A 30 6.38 -11.36 12.98
C ALA A 30 6.16 -12.78 13.50
N ALA A 31 5.80 -13.73 12.63
CA ALA A 31 5.68 -15.13 13.00
C ALA A 31 7.02 -15.70 13.50
N LEU A 32 8.12 -15.42 12.78
CA LEU A 32 9.46 -15.86 13.18
C LEU A 32 9.91 -15.23 14.49
N TRP A 33 9.59 -13.96 14.74
CA TRP A 33 9.84 -13.31 16.02
C TRP A 33 9.16 -14.06 17.17
N LEU A 34 7.87 -14.39 17.04
CA LEU A 34 7.13 -15.14 18.06
C LEU A 34 7.70 -16.54 18.31
N VAL A 35 8.10 -17.25 17.24
CA VAL A 35 8.72 -18.58 17.35
C VAL A 35 10.09 -18.51 18.05
N HIS A 36 10.91 -17.50 17.72
CA HIS A 36 12.20 -17.32 18.36
C HIS A 36 12.10 -16.86 19.81
N MET A 37 11.11 -16.03 20.14
CA MET A 37 10.75 -15.70 21.52
C MET A 37 10.38 -16.97 22.30
N ALA A 38 9.48 -17.80 21.74
CA ALA A 38 9.02 -19.02 22.39
C ALA A 38 10.13 -20.08 22.57
N SER A 39 11.10 -20.13 21.66
CA SER A 39 12.24 -21.06 21.74
C SER A 39 13.41 -20.54 22.59
N GLY A 40 13.30 -19.34 23.17
CA GLY A 40 14.35 -18.74 23.99
C GLY A 40 15.56 -18.23 23.20
N ASN A 41 15.48 -18.18 21.86
CA ASN A 41 16.54 -17.63 21.02
C ASN A 41 16.41 -16.10 20.93
N THR A 42 16.90 -15.42 21.96
CA THR A 42 16.78 -13.97 22.13
C THR A 42 17.42 -13.18 20.99
N GLY A 43 18.56 -13.63 20.45
CA GLY A 43 19.25 -12.95 19.35
C GLY A 43 18.40 -12.89 18.08
N LEU A 44 17.88 -14.04 17.63
CA LEU A 44 17.01 -14.08 16.46
C LEU A 44 15.65 -13.42 16.74
N ALA A 45 15.13 -13.53 17.97
CA ALA A 45 13.90 -12.84 18.34
C ALA A 45 14.01 -11.33 18.16
N VAL A 46 15.08 -10.71 18.67
CA VAL A 46 15.31 -9.26 18.52
C VAL A 46 15.49 -8.88 17.05
N LEU A 47 16.26 -9.67 16.30
CA LEU A 47 16.47 -9.43 14.87
C LEU A 47 15.13 -9.39 14.11
N PHE A 48 14.31 -10.43 14.27
CA PHE A 48 13.02 -10.50 13.58
C PHE A 48 12.04 -9.43 14.06
N ALA A 49 12.06 -9.05 15.34
CA ALA A 49 11.26 -7.93 15.83
C ALA A 49 11.60 -6.62 15.10
N VAL A 50 12.89 -6.31 14.95
CA VAL A 50 13.35 -5.11 14.22
C VAL A 50 12.95 -5.18 12.75
N VAL A 51 13.12 -6.34 12.11
CA VAL A 51 12.73 -6.56 10.71
C VAL A 51 11.22 -6.34 10.53
N THR A 52 10.39 -6.85 11.44
CA THR A 52 8.94 -6.66 11.43
C THR A 52 8.57 -5.19 11.50
N VAL A 53 9.14 -4.45 12.45
CA VAL A 53 8.86 -3.01 12.61
C VAL A 53 9.28 -2.22 11.37
N ALA A 54 10.46 -2.51 10.82
CA ALA A 54 10.95 -1.87 9.60
C ALA A 54 10.05 -2.17 8.39
N ALA A 55 9.64 -3.42 8.21
CA ALA A 55 8.80 -3.85 7.08
C ALA A 55 7.41 -3.18 7.13
N PHE A 56 6.77 -3.15 8.30
CA PHE A 56 5.48 -2.47 8.44
C PHE A 56 5.61 -0.95 8.36
N GLY A 57 6.65 -0.36 8.95
CA GLY A 57 6.91 1.07 8.83
C GLY A 57 7.12 1.53 7.38
N LEU A 58 7.87 0.75 6.59
CA LEU A 58 8.06 0.99 5.17
C LEU A 58 6.74 0.88 4.40
N THR A 59 5.97 -0.18 4.66
CA THR A 59 4.67 -0.41 4.04
C THR A 59 3.71 0.76 4.28
N VAL A 60 3.56 1.19 5.53
CA VAL A 60 2.72 2.34 5.91
C VAL A 60 3.18 3.60 5.19
N SER A 61 4.49 3.87 5.19
CA SER A 61 5.06 5.05 4.54
C SER A 61 4.77 5.08 3.03
N ILE A 62 4.89 3.93 2.36
CA ILE A 62 4.61 3.79 0.92
C ILE A 62 3.13 4.09 0.64
N PHE A 63 2.21 3.38 1.30
CA PHE A 63 0.78 3.54 1.01
C PHE A 63 0.26 4.92 1.43
N PHE A 64 0.77 5.47 2.53
CA PHE A 64 0.45 6.83 2.93
C PHE A 64 0.88 7.84 1.87
N THR A 65 2.11 7.71 1.36
CA THR A 65 2.66 8.63 0.35
C THR A 65 1.91 8.50 -0.98
N ILE A 66 1.64 7.28 -1.45
CA ILE A 66 0.89 7.05 -2.69
C ILE A 66 -0.53 7.60 -2.57
N GLY A 67 -1.23 7.31 -1.47
CA GLY A 67 -2.59 7.76 -1.25
C GLY A 67 -2.73 9.28 -1.09
N HIS A 68 -1.79 9.94 -0.41
CA HIS A 68 -1.92 11.37 -0.10
C HIS A 68 -1.19 12.32 -1.04
N ARG A 69 -0.07 11.91 -1.66
CA ARG A 69 0.76 12.84 -2.46
C ARG A 69 0.60 12.63 -3.94
N TYR A 70 0.42 11.39 -4.38
CA TYR A 70 0.44 11.09 -5.81
C TYR A 70 -0.96 11.03 -6.40
N HIS A 71 -2.04 10.94 -5.60
CA HIS A 71 -3.41 10.75 -6.07
C HIS A 71 -3.58 9.57 -7.07
N HIS A 72 -2.53 8.74 -7.21
CA HIS A 72 -2.44 7.56 -8.05
C HIS A 72 -2.60 6.33 -7.16
N SER A 73 -3.75 6.22 -6.51
CA SER A 73 -4.04 5.03 -5.72
C SER A 73 -4.56 3.91 -6.63
N PRO A 74 -3.97 2.70 -6.60
CA PRO A 74 -4.50 1.53 -7.30
C PRO A 74 -5.87 1.09 -6.80
N VAL A 75 -6.22 1.48 -5.57
CA VAL A 75 -7.32 0.88 -4.79
C VAL A 75 -8.39 1.91 -4.45
N LEU A 76 -7.99 3.18 -4.27
CA LEU A 76 -8.89 4.25 -3.90
C LEU A 76 -9.09 5.17 -5.11
N PRO A 77 -10.32 5.41 -5.57
CA PRO A 77 -10.57 6.49 -6.52
C PRO A 77 -10.09 7.80 -5.90
N ASP A 78 -9.46 8.66 -6.70
CA ASP A 78 -9.07 9.96 -6.18
C ASP A 78 -10.34 10.76 -5.80
N ASN A 79 -10.29 11.33 -4.61
CA ASN A 79 -11.46 11.83 -3.87
C ASN A 79 -11.52 13.36 -3.89
N THR A 80 -10.78 13.98 -4.80
CA THR A 80 -10.76 15.43 -5.02
C THR A 80 -12.12 15.92 -5.51
N ALA A 81 -12.43 17.19 -5.20
CA ALA A 81 -13.69 17.80 -5.63
C ALA A 81 -13.79 17.84 -7.17
N ASP A 82 -12.67 18.11 -7.83
CA ASP A 82 -12.57 18.21 -9.29
C ASP A 82 -12.79 16.85 -9.98
N GLU A 83 -12.20 15.76 -9.47
CA GLU A 83 -12.47 14.42 -10.01
C GLU A 83 -13.91 13.99 -9.78
N LYS A 84 -14.49 14.26 -8.60
CA LYS A 84 -15.91 13.99 -8.35
C LYS A 84 -16.80 14.69 -9.35
N GLU A 85 -16.55 15.97 -9.62
CA GLU A 85 -17.33 16.74 -10.58
C GLU A 85 -17.16 16.19 -12.00
N ARG A 86 -15.93 15.80 -12.38
CA ARG A 86 -15.66 15.12 -13.66
C ARG A 86 -16.42 13.80 -13.78
N TYR A 87 -16.39 12.96 -12.75
CA TYR A 87 -17.11 11.68 -12.70
C TYR A 87 -18.62 11.89 -12.80
N VAL A 88 -19.19 12.81 -12.02
CA VAL A 88 -20.63 13.13 -12.08
C VAL A 88 -21.02 13.61 -13.47
N ARG A 89 -20.25 14.53 -14.07
CA ARG A 89 -20.51 15.04 -15.43
C ARG A 89 -20.43 13.94 -16.49
N LYS A 90 -19.54 12.96 -16.32
CA LYS A 90 -19.32 11.85 -17.27
C LYS A 90 -20.43 10.79 -17.25
N TYR A 91 -21.04 10.54 -16.09
CA TYR A 91 -22.00 9.44 -15.91
C TYR A 91 -23.44 9.88 -15.58
N ARG A 92 -23.65 11.12 -15.13
CA ARG A 92 -24.98 11.69 -14.82
C ARG A 92 -25.38 12.88 -15.70
N GLY A 93 -24.52 13.28 -16.64
CA GLY A 93 -24.79 14.31 -17.65
C GLY A 93 -25.44 13.72 -18.89
#